data_AF-A0A3N7H2D2-F1
#
_entry.id   AF-A0A3N7H2D2-F1
#
_cell.length_a   1.000
_cell.length_b   1.000
_cell.length_c   1.000
_cell.angle_alpha   90.00
_cell.angle_beta   90.00
_cell.angle_gamma   90.00
#
_symmetry.space_group_name_H-M   'P 1'
#
loop_
_entity.id
_entity.type
_entity.pdbx_description
1 polymer ?
#
loop_
_entity_poly.entity_id
_entity_poly.type
_entity_poly.pdbx_seq_one_letter_code
_entity_poly.pdbx_strand_id
1 'polypeptide(L)'
;MFLCFLMFAYLNREVSFRAIMKLCLVVLAIYVSVIYVSKNFEVNPVILDFIDARFSGDNESSGSFSSRTALYHLALEKYKASNPFKMIFGSGSGSFGYVYTGNDEMMYPHNLFLEILFEYGVVGLSMFLAMILRVLYLNVFTFVEKPRRYLFLIFYFALVVSQISRDITGNCLIFVFYIFIEDSQSFKFKLRKGKFQNEKI
;
A
#
# COMPACT_ATOMS: atom_id res chain seq x y z
N MET A 1 3.17 -10.91 -2.39
CA MET A 1 3.23 -12.05 -3.33
C MET A 1 2.20 -13.13 -3.01
N PHE A 2 2.18 -13.70 -1.81
CA PHE A 2 1.20 -14.74 -1.42
C PHE A 2 -0.27 -14.28 -1.47
N LEU A 3 -0.57 -13.07 -0.98
CA LEU A 3 -1.90 -12.44 -1.11
C LEU A 3 -2.35 -12.27 -2.57
N CYS A 4 -1.43 -11.92 -3.48
CA CYS A 4 -1.73 -11.81 -4.91
C CYS A 4 -2.07 -13.16 -5.51
N PHE A 5 -1.34 -14.21 -5.13
CA PHE A 5 -1.59 -15.56 -5.60
C PHE A 5 -2.97 -16.05 -5.16
N LEU A 6 -3.35 -15.81 -3.90
CA LEU A 6 -4.68 -16.17 -3.40
C LEU A 6 -5.80 -15.36 -4.05
N MET A 7 -5.62 -14.05 -4.24
CA MET A 7 -6.60 -13.22 -4.95
C MET A 7 -6.71 -13.60 -6.43
N PHE A 8 -5.61 -13.91 -7.08
CA PHE A 8 -5.55 -14.40 -8.46
C PHE A 8 -6.29 -15.74 -8.60
N ALA A 9 -5.96 -16.70 -7.75
CA ALA A 9 -6.56 -18.03 -7.77
C ALA A 9 -8.07 -18.00 -7.43
N TYR A 10 -8.48 -17.09 -6.53
CA TYR A 10 -9.89 -16.85 -6.24
C TYR A 10 -10.64 -16.26 -7.44
N LEU A 11 -10.08 -15.23 -8.08
CA LEU A 11 -10.73 -14.54 -9.20
C LEU A 11 -10.81 -15.39 -10.47
N ASN A 12 -9.87 -16.34 -10.64
CA ASN A 12 -9.92 -17.35 -11.69
C ASN A 12 -10.76 -18.58 -11.31
N ARG A 13 -11.42 -18.58 -10.14
CA ARG A 13 -12.21 -19.70 -9.57
C ARG A 13 -11.42 -21.01 -9.41
N GLU A 14 -10.10 -20.96 -9.44
CA GLU A 14 -9.23 -22.12 -9.20
C GLU A 14 -9.21 -22.51 -7.72
N VAL A 15 -9.46 -21.54 -6.83
CA VAL A 15 -9.50 -21.75 -5.38
C VAL A 15 -10.78 -21.19 -4.80
N SER A 16 -11.51 -22.01 -4.04
CA SER A 16 -12.74 -21.58 -3.36
C SER A 16 -12.43 -20.69 -2.15
N PHE A 17 -13.34 -19.77 -1.81
CA PHE A 17 -13.24 -18.95 -0.59
C PHE A 17 -13.02 -19.81 0.68
N ARG A 18 -13.69 -20.98 0.74
CA ARG A 18 -13.53 -21.93 1.85
C ARG A 18 -12.11 -22.47 1.98
N ALA A 19 -11.43 -22.71 0.86
CA ALA A 19 -10.03 -23.16 0.86
C ALA A 19 -9.09 -22.05 1.36
N ILE A 20 -9.33 -20.79 0.97
CA ILE A 20 -8.57 -19.63 1.49
C ILE A 20 -8.75 -19.50 3.00
N MET A 21 -9.99 -19.59 3.49
CA MET A 21 -10.27 -19.51 4.93
C MET A 21 -9.59 -20.63 5.72
N LYS A 22 -9.60 -21.87 5.21
CA LYS A 22 -8.87 -22.99 5.83
C LYS A 22 -7.37 -22.73 5.88
N LEU A 23 -6.78 -22.20 4.80
CA LEU A 23 -5.35 -21.87 4.75
C LEU A 23 -4.99 -20.77 5.75
N CYS A 24 -5.81 -19.71 5.86
CA CYS A 24 -5.63 -18.66 6.85
C CYS A 24 -5.70 -19.21 8.29
N LEU A 25 -6.62 -20.13 8.57
CA LEU A 25 -6.73 -20.79 9.88
C LEU A 25 -5.51 -21.64 10.19
N VAL A 26 -4.97 -22.38 9.21
CA VAL A 26 -3.73 -23.17 9.39
C VAL A 26 -2.55 -22.26 9.67
N VAL A 27 -2.38 -21.18 8.91
CA VAL A 27 -1.29 -20.19 9.15
C VAL A 27 -1.42 -19.56 10.53
N LEU A 28 -2.63 -19.20 10.94
CA LEU A 28 -2.89 -18.66 12.28
C LEU A 28 -2.57 -19.68 13.38
N ALA A 29 -2.95 -20.94 13.21
CA ALA A 29 -2.64 -22.01 14.16
C ALA A 29 -1.13 -22.23 14.31
N ILE A 30 -0.38 -22.19 13.20
CA ILE A 30 1.10 -22.26 13.21
C ILE A 30 1.68 -21.04 13.94
N TYR A 31 1.17 -19.84 13.68
CA TYR A 31 1.65 -18.63 14.36
C TYR A 31 1.41 -18.70 15.89
N VAL A 32 0.22 -19.12 16.31
CA VAL A 32 -0.11 -19.30 17.73
C VAL A 32 0.74 -20.39 18.37
N SER A 33 1.00 -21.50 17.67
CA SER A 33 1.85 -22.57 18.20
C SER A 33 3.30 -22.12 18.36
N VAL A 34 3.84 -21.31 17.44
CA VAL A 34 5.18 -20.72 17.57
C VAL A 34 5.25 -19.83 18.81
N ILE A 35 4.26 -18.96 19.04
CA ILE A 35 4.22 -18.11 20.25
C ILE A 35 4.09 -18.96 21.52
N TYR A 36 3.27 -20.01 21.49
CA TYR A 36 3.11 -20.90 22.64
C TYR A 36 4.42 -21.61 22.97
N VAL A 37 5.12 -22.14 21.95
CA VAL A 37 6.42 -22.79 22.13
C VAL A 37 7.45 -21.78 22.65
N SER A 38 7.46 -20.55 22.12
CA SER A 38 8.42 -19.54 22.54
C SER A 38 8.26 -19.09 23.99
N LYS A 39 7.06 -19.23 24.57
CA LYS A 39 6.78 -18.86 25.97
C LYS A 39 6.99 -19.99 26.97
N ASN A 40 6.78 -21.25 26.56
CA ASN A 40 6.73 -22.39 27.48
C ASN A 40 7.99 -23.27 27.44
N PHE A 41 8.87 -23.05 26.46
CA PHE A 41 10.12 -23.79 26.33
C PHE A 41 11.30 -22.81 26.35
N GLU A 42 12.44 -23.24 26.89
CA GLU A 42 13.70 -22.50 26.79
C GLU A 42 14.13 -22.46 25.32
N VAL A 43 13.72 -21.40 24.64
CA VAL A 43 14.13 -21.13 23.27
C VAL A 43 15.53 -20.54 23.29
N ASN A 44 16.36 -20.97 22.32
CA ASN A 44 17.70 -20.46 22.15
C ASN A 44 17.69 -18.92 22.14
N PRO A 45 18.53 -18.25 22.96
CA PRO A 45 18.54 -16.79 23.08
C PRO A 45 18.78 -16.08 21.74
N VAL A 46 19.51 -16.69 20.79
CA VAL A 46 19.71 -16.14 19.44
C VAL A 46 18.38 -16.05 18.65
N ILE A 47 17.48 -17.01 18.85
CA ILE A 47 16.17 -17.01 18.18
C ILE A 47 15.26 -15.97 18.84
N LEU A 48 15.33 -15.82 20.16
CA LEU A 48 14.61 -14.78 20.90
C LEU A 48 15.08 -13.39 20.49
N ASP A 49 16.38 -13.15 20.43
CA ASP A 49 16.96 -11.89 19.95
C ASP A 49 16.55 -11.58 18.51
N PHE A 50 16.48 -12.59 17.63
CA PHE A 50 15.99 -12.41 16.26
C PHE A 50 14.50 -12.01 16.22
N ILE A 51 13.66 -12.66 17.04
CA ILE A 51 12.24 -12.33 17.16
C ILE A 51 12.09 -10.92 17.74
N ASP A 52 12.78 -10.60 18.83
CA ASP A 52 12.71 -9.29 19.46
C ASP A 52 13.24 -8.20 18.53
N ALA A 53 14.37 -8.37 17.85
CA ALA A 53 14.84 -7.40 16.87
C ALA A 53 13.80 -7.13 15.75
N ARG A 54 12.99 -8.13 15.38
CA ARG A 54 11.99 -8.00 14.32
C ARG A 54 10.68 -7.38 14.78
N PHE A 55 10.23 -7.70 15.99
CA PHE A 55 8.91 -7.35 16.51
C PHE A 55 8.95 -6.25 17.57
N SER A 56 9.94 -6.29 18.46
CA SER A 56 10.08 -5.48 19.67
C SER A 56 11.21 -4.45 19.59
N GLY A 57 12.15 -4.58 18.64
CA GLY A 57 13.43 -3.89 18.67
C GLY A 57 13.33 -2.37 18.75
N ASP A 58 13.83 -1.83 19.86
CA ASP A 58 13.99 -0.41 20.19
C ASP A 58 15.10 0.29 19.37
N ASN A 59 15.80 -0.44 18.50
CA ASN A 59 16.76 0.14 17.57
C ASN A 59 15.99 0.88 16.46
N GLU A 60 15.93 2.20 16.58
CA GLU A 60 15.26 3.18 15.70
C GLU A 60 15.59 3.05 14.20
N SER A 61 16.58 2.24 13.85
CA SER A 61 17.13 2.08 12.50
C SER A 61 16.65 0.84 11.73
N SER A 62 15.81 -0.04 12.28
CA SER A 62 15.52 -1.32 11.62
C SER A 62 14.05 -1.73 11.65
N GLY A 63 13.27 -1.30 10.65
CA GLY A 63 12.16 -2.00 9.98
C GLY A 63 11.11 -2.80 10.79
N SER A 64 11.08 -2.65 12.12
CA SER A 64 10.22 -3.35 13.08
C SER A 64 8.81 -2.77 13.07
N PHE A 65 7.89 -3.41 13.77
CA PHE A 65 6.53 -2.88 13.91
C PHE A 65 6.47 -1.65 14.84
N SER A 66 7.25 -1.71 15.94
CA SER A 66 7.43 -0.62 16.90
C SER A 66 7.97 0.65 16.21
N SER A 67 9.09 0.54 15.49
CA SER A 67 9.71 1.68 14.80
C SER A 67 8.76 2.36 13.79
N ARG A 68 8.00 1.58 13.00
CA ARG A 68 6.98 2.16 12.09
C ARG A 68 5.92 2.93 12.86
N THR A 69 5.43 2.38 13.97
CA THR A 69 4.40 3.05 14.78
C THR A 69 4.91 4.38 15.31
N ALA A 70 6.17 4.44 15.79
CA ALA A 70 6.82 5.68 16.19
C ALA A 70 6.90 6.70 15.05
N LEU A 71 7.31 6.28 13.84
CA LEU A 71 7.35 7.15 12.66
C LEU A 71 5.97 7.70 12.27
N TYR A 72 4.91 6.89 12.41
CA TYR A 72 3.55 7.33 12.10
C TYR A 72 3.09 8.40 13.10
N HIS A 73 3.37 8.18 14.39
CA HIS A 73 3.07 9.15 15.44
C HIS A 73 3.81 10.46 15.22
N LEU A 74 5.11 10.39 14.92
CA LEU A 74 5.90 11.57 14.62
C LEU A 74 5.38 12.33 13.40
N ALA A 75 5.05 11.63 12.30
CA ALA A 75 4.48 12.25 11.10
C ALA A 75 3.21 13.04 11.43
N LEU A 76 2.29 12.43 12.18
CA LEU A 76 1.03 13.06 12.56
C LEU A 76 1.22 14.21 13.56
N GLU A 77 2.10 14.05 14.54
CA GLU A 77 2.41 15.09 15.53
C GLU A 77 2.99 16.34 14.83
N LYS A 78 4.03 16.14 14.01
CA LYS A 78 4.70 17.23 13.29
C LYS A 78 3.78 17.87 12.25
N TYR A 79 2.94 17.09 11.58
CA TYR A 79 1.89 17.63 10.71
C TYR A 79 0.90 18.51 11.48
N LYS A 80 0.40 18.05 12.63
CA LYS A 80 -0.55 18.81 13.47
C LYS A 80 0.08 20.07 14.07
N ALA A 81 1.37 20.04 14.39
CA ALA A 81 2.11 21.19 14.89
C ALA A 81 2.56 22.17 13.78
N SER A 82 2.37 21.82 12.51
CA SER A 82 2.77 22.67 11.38
C SER A 82 1.84 23.88 11.22
N ASN A 83 2.30 24.90 10.48
CA ASN A 83 1.46 26.05 10.18
C ASN A 83 0.38 25.69 9.12
N PRO A 84 -0.72 26.46 9.02
CA PRO A 84 -1.81 26.16 8.07
C PRO A 84 -1.37 26.05 6.60
N PHE A 85 -0.35 26.81 6.20
CA PHE A 85 0.18 26.73 4.83
C PHE A 85 0.82 25.36 4.55
N LYS A 86 1.64 24.86 5.48
CA LYS A 86 2.23 23.51 5.41
C LYS A 86 1.18 22.41 5.55
N MET A 87 0.12 22.62 6.31
CA MET A 87 -0.98 21.65 6.36
C MET A 87 -1.65 21.47 4.99
N ILE A 88 -1.78 22.56 4.23
CA ILE A 88 -2.45 22.56 2.91
C ILE A 88 -1.51 22.05 1.80
N PHE A 89 -0.29 22.60 1.73
CA PHE A 89 0.66 22.36 0.62
C PHE A 89 1.80 21.40 0.96
N GLY A 90 1.94 21.02 2.23
CA GLY A 90 2.98 20.12 2.70
C GLY A 90 4.29 20.81 3.10
N SER A 91 5.22 20.01 3.60
CA SER A 91 6.55 20.46 4.05
C SER A 91 7.64 20.36 2.98
N GLY A 92 7.32 19.84 1.78
CA GLY A 92 8.26 19.61 0.69
C GLY A 92 8.70 18.15 0.57
N SER A 93 9.09 17.74 -0.63
CA SER A 93 9.51 16.35 -0.91
C SER A 93 10.78 16.00 -0.15
N GLY A 94 10.82 14.81 0.46
CA GLY A 94 11.95 14.34 1.27
C GLY A 94 12.10 15.03 2.63
N SER A 95 11.21 15.96 2.99
CA SER A 95 11.32 16.74 4.23
C SER A 95 11.14 15.91 5.50
N PHE A 96 10.50 14.75 5.41
CA PHE A 96 10.27 13.89 6.57
C PHE A 96 11.57 13.40 7.19
N GLY A 97 12.57 13.05 6.37
CA GLY A 97 13.83 12.54 6.88
C GLY A 97 14.60 13.56 7.70
N TYR A 98 14.67 14.80 7.23
CA TYR A 98 15.23 15.93 7.99
C TYR A 98 14.51 16.15 9.33
N VAL A 99 13.19 16.01 9.36
CA VAL A 99 12.41 16.18 10.60
C VAL A 99 12.61 15.02 11.58
N TYR A 100 12.92 13.82 11.08
CA TYR A 100 13.16 12.64 11.91
C TYR A 100 14.59 12.61 12.46
N THR A 101 15.61 12.77 11.60
CA THR A 101 17.02 12.55 11.97
C THR A 101 17.77 13.84 12.27
N GLY A 102 17.21 15.00 11.91
CA GLY A 102 17.92 16.29 11.94
C GLY A 102 18.92 16.47 10.80
N ASN A 103 19.10 15.46 9.95
CA ASN A 103 20.01 15.44 8.81
C ASN A 103 19.23 15.18 7.52
N ASP A 104 19.80 15.56 6.38
CA ASP A 104 19.22 15.24 5.07
C ASP A 104 19.44 13.75 4.75
N GLU A 105 18.60 12.91 5.33
CA GLU A 105 18.62 11.45 5.19
C GLU A 105 17.33 10.93 4.57
N MET A 106 17.43 9.86 3.79
CA MET A 106 16.28 9.25 3.14
C MET A 106 15.45 8.41 4.13
N MET A 107 14.62 9.08 4.92
CA MET A 107 13.69 8.48 5.86
C MET A 107 12.25 8.92 5.56
N TYR A 108 11.31 8.02 5.81
CA TYR A 108 9.88 8.21 5.49
C TYR A 108 9.03 7.37 6.43
N PRO A 109 7.76 7.75 6.67
CA PRO A 109 6.91 7.06 7.63
C PRO A 109 6.43 5.68 7.13
N HIS A 110 7.02 5.09 6.08
CA HIS A 110 6.64 3.78 5.53
C HIS A 110 5.13 3.57 5.24
N ASN A 111 4.38 4.65 5.14
CA ASN A 111 2.95 4.68 4.84
C ASN A 111 2.71 5.80 3.84
N LEU A 112 2.37 5.42 2.60
CA LEU A 112 2.26 6.36 1.49
C LEU A 112 1.23 7.48 1.74
N PHE A 113 0.14 7.21 2.46
CA PHE A 113 -0.83 8.26 2.80
C PHE A 113 -0.24 9.30 3.76
N LEU A 114 0.49 8.85 4.78
CA LEU A 114 1.15 9.75 5.74
C LEU A 114 2.28 10.53 5.10
N GLU A 115 3.06 9.90 4.24
CA GLU A 115 4.14 10.54 3.49
C GLU A 115 3.58 11.64 2.58
N ILE A 116 2.55 11.32 1.78
CA ILE A 116 1.89 12.31 0.92
C ILE A 116 1.28 13.45 1.74
N LEU A 117 0.60 13.13 2.85
CA LEU A 117 0.01 14.14 3.73
C LEU A 117 1.07 15.08 4.32
N PHE A 118 2.21 14.53 4.75
CA PHE A 118 3.28 15.29 5.37
C PHE A 118 4.03 16.17 4.35
N GLU A 119 4.39 15.59 3.20
CA GLU A 119 5.25 16.24 2.21
C GLU A 119 4.48 17.15 1.26
N TYR A 120 3.22 16.81 0.93
CA TYR A 120 2.38 17.51 -0.06
C TYR A 120 1.05 18.03 0.51
N GLY A 121 0.81 17.84 1.80
CA GLY A 121 -0.35 18.38 2.50
C GLY A 121 -1.68 17.73 2.10
N VAL A 122 -2.77 18.37 2.52
CA VAL A 122 -4.14 17.92 2.17
C VAL A 122 -4.37 17.97 0.66
N VAL A 123 -3.76 18.91 -0.06
CA VAL A 123 -3.92 19.00 -1.53
C VAL A 123 -3.35 17.76 -2.20
N GLY A 124 -2.11 17.38 -1.89
CA GLY A 124 -1.50 16.16 -2.42
C GLY A 124 -2.29 14.91 -2.05
N LEU A 125 -2.69 14.78 -0.78
CA LEU A 125 -3.48 13.64 -0.32
C LEU A 125 -4.83 13.56 -1.05
N SER A 126 -5.50 14.69 -1.26
CA SER A 126 -6.80 14.74 -1.94
C SER A 126 -6.69 14.33 -3.41
N MET A 127 -5.62 14.74 -4.11
CA MET A 127 -5.36 14.30 -5.48
C MET A 127 -5.10 12.79 -5.55
N PHE A 128 -4.32 12.27 -4.61
CA PHE A 128 -4.04 10.83 -4.54
C PHE A 128 -5.30 10.01 -4.22
N LEU A 129 -6.15 10.49 -3.31
CA LEU A 129 -7.44 9.85 -3.01
C LEU A 129 -8.38 9.90 -4.21
N ALA A 130 -8.44 11.02 -4.94
CA ALA A 130 -9.24 11.13 -6.15
C ALA A 130 -8.81 10.09 -7.21
N MET A 131 -7.51 9.87 -7.37
CA MET A 131 -6.96 8.83 -8.23
C MET A 131 -7.43 7.42 -7.81
N ILE A 132 -7.37 7.09 -6.52
CA ILE A 132 -7.83 5.80 -6.00
C ILE A 132 -9.34 5.63 -6.21
N LEU A 133 -10.14 6.64 -5.85
CA LEU A 133 -11.60 6.63 -6.02
C LEU A 133 -11.97 6.44 -7.49
N ARG A 134 -11.21 7.04 -8.40
CA ARG A 134 -11.39 6.87 -9.84
C ARG A 134 -11.13 5.42 -10.28
N VAL A 135 -10.04 4.79 -9.82
CA VAL A 135 -9.78 3.37 -10.10
C VAL A 135 -10.90 2.48 -9.55
N LEU A 136 -11.36 2.73 -8.32
CA LEU A 136 -12.47 1.99 -7.72
C LEU A 136 -13.76 2.15 -8.53
N TYR A 137 -14.09 3.37 -8.94
CA TYR A 137 -15.23 3.66 -9.80
C TYR A 137 -15.14 2.86 -11.11
N LEU A 138 -13.99 2.87 -11.78
CA LEU A 138 -13.79 2.11 -13.01
C LEU A 138 -13.94 0.61 -12.79
N ASN A 139 -13.39 0.06 -11.71
CA ASN A 139 -13.48 -1.36 -11.41
C ASN A 139 -14.92 -1.84 -11.14
N VAL A 140 -15.73 -1.00 -10.48
CA VAL A 140 -17.11 -1.35 -10.08
C VAL A 140 -18.12 -1.10 -11.20
N PHE A 141 -18.03 0.05 -11.87
CA PHE A 141 -19.09 0.53 -12.76
C PHE A 141 -18.79 0.34 -14.25
N THR A 142 -17.58 -0.10 -14.62
CA THR A 142 -17.27 -0.41 -16.02
C THR A 142 -17.14 -1.92 -16.23
N PHE A 143 -17.58 -2.40 -17.40
CA PHE A 143 -17.40 -3.81 -17.74
C PHE A 143 -15.92 -4.08 -18.03
N VAL A 144 -15.24 -4.68 -17.07
CA VAL A 144 -13.82 -5.03 -17.15
C VAL A 144 -13.65 -6.43 -17.74
N GLU A 145 -13.05 -6.51 -18.92
CA GLU A 145 -12.66 -7.77 -19.55
C GLU A 145 -11.66 -8.55 -18.67
N LYS A 146 -11.69 -9.89 -18.76
CA LYS A 146 -10.82 -10.77 -17.94
C LYS A 146 -9.35 -10.31 -17.84
N PRO A 147 -8.61 -10.02 -18.94
CA PRO A 147 -7.21 -9.59 -18.85
C PRO A 147 -7.02 -8.27 -18.08
N ARG A 148 -8.01 -7.39 -18.07
CA ARG A 148 -7.93 -6.10 -17.38
C ARG A 148 -8.10 -6.20 -15.88
N ARG A 149 -8.74 -7.27 -15.38
CA ARG A 149 -8.86 -7.54 -13.93
C ARG A 149 -7.48 -7.65 -13.27
N TYR A 150 -6.47 -8.11 -14.00
CA TYR A 150 -5.11 -8.20 -13.51
C TYR A 150 -4.47 -6.83 -13.27
N LEU A 151 -4.81 -5.80 -14.06
CA LEU A 151 -4.32 -4.44 -13.83
C LEU A 151 -4.84 -3.88 -12.51
N PHE A 152 -6.14 -4.05 -12.24
CA PHE A 152 -6.74 -3.66 -10.96
C PHE A 152 -6.13 -4.43 -9.79
N LEU A 153 -5.90 -5.73 -9.94
CA LEU A 153 -5.27 -6.55 -8.91
C LEU A 153 -3.85 -6.09 -8.57
N ILE A 154 -3.03 -5.84 -9.60
CA ILE A 154 -1.66 -5.38 -9.39
C ILE A 154 -1.66 -3.97 -8.79
N PHE A 155 -2.57 -3.10 -9.22
CA PHE A 155 -2.76 -1.79 -8.61
C PHE A 155 -3.09 -1.89 -7.11
N TYR A 156 -4.10 -2.69 -6.73
CA TYR A 156 -4.46 -2.88 -5.32
C TYR A 156 -3.33 -3.50 -4.51
N PHE A 157 -2.60 -4.45 -5.09
CA PHE A 157 -1.45 -5.02 -4.44
C PHE A 157 -0.36 -3.97 -4.19
N ALA A 158 0.00 -3.19 -5.21
CA ALA A 158 0.97 -2.12 -5.07
C ALA A 158 0.53 -1.10 -4.01
N LEU A 159 -0.76 -0.74 -4.01
CA LEU A 159 -1.34 0.18 -3.02
C LEU A 159 -1.30 -0.37 -1.60
N VAL A 160 -1.49 -1.68 -1.38
CA VAL A 160 -1.38 -2.28 -0.04
C VAL A 160 0.09 -2.35 0.41
N VAL A 161 1.00 -2.72 -0.50
CA VAL A 161 2.43 -2.81 -0.20
C VAL A 161 3.02 -1.44 0.14
N SER A 162 2.56 -0.38 -0.53
CA SER A 162 3.02 0.99 -0.26
C SER A 162 2.63 1.52 1.12
N GLN A 163 1.77 0.81 1.88
CA GLN A 163 1.42 1.18 3.25
C GLN A 163 2.37 0.60 4.30
N ILE A 164 3.32 -0.24 3.88
CA ILE A 164 4.24 -0.96 4.77
C ILE A 164 5.69 -0.72 4.36
N SER A 165 5.92 -0.41 3.07
CA SER A 165 7.23 -0.41 2.47
C SER A 165 7.37 0.64 1.37
N ARG A 166 8.60 1.14 1.25
CA ARG A 166 9.07 2.12 0.27
C ARG A 166 8.44 3.51 0.42
N ASP A 167 9.12 4.48 -0.16
CA ASP A 167 8.75 5.88 -0.28
C ASP A 167 7.85 6.08 -1.51
N ILE A 168 7.47 7.33 -1.79
CA ILE A 168 6.72 7.71 -2.99
C ILE A 168 7.44 7.22 -4.26
N THR A 169 8.76 7.42 -4.36
CA THR A 169 9.54 7.06 -5.56
C THR A 169 9.57 5.55 -5.77
N GLY A 170 9.80 4.78 -4.70
CA GLY A 170 9.83 3.32 -4.73
C GLY A 170 8.48 2.65 -5.00
N ASN A 171 7.38 3.41 -4.90
CA ASN A 171 6.01 2.98 -5.19
C ASN A 171 5.48 3.49 -6.55
N CYS A 172 6.38 3.87 -7.48
CA CYS A 172 6.05 4.36 -8.82
C CYS A 172 5.06 3.47 -9.61
N LEU A 173 5.05 2.16 -9.33
CA LEU A 173 4.14 1.20 -9.94
C LEU A 173 2.66 1.56 -9.78
N ILE A 174 2.26 2.17 -8.65
CA ILE A 174 0.86 2.60 -8.44
C ILE A 174 0.44 3.57 -9.54
N PHE A 175 1.28 4.55 -9.85
CA PHE A 175 1.01 5.57 -10.86
C PHE A 175 1.05 4.98 -12.28
N VAL A 176 2.00 4.09 -12.56
CA VAL A 176 2.10 3.39 -13.84
C VAL A 176 0.84 2.58 -14.13
N PHE A 177 0.37 1.79 -13.15
CA PHE A 177 -0.84 0.99 -13.33
C PHE A 177 -2.11 1.83 -13.39
N TYR A 178 -2.17 2.95 -12.68
CA TYR A 178 -3.25 3.93 -12.85
C TYR A 178 -3.36 4.42 -14.30
N ILE A 179 -2.24 4.81 -14.92
CA ILE A 179 -2.21 5.28 -16.31
C ILE A 179 -2.71 4.20 -17.26
N PHE A 180 -2.26 2.95 -17.11
CA PHE A 180 -2.74 1.84 -17.96
C PHE A 180 -4.24 1.57 -17.79
N ILE A 181 -4.77 1.69 -16.58
CA ILE A 181 -6.20 1.54 -16.33
C ILE A 181 -7.00 2.63 -17.06
N GLU A 182 -6.60 3.90 -16.97
CA GLU A 182 -7.28 5.01 -17.66
C GLU A 182 -7.18 4.93 -19.19
N ASP A 183 -6.00 4.63 -19.74
CA ASP A 183 -5.80 4.52 -21.19
C ASP A 183 -6.66 3.41 -21.80
N SER A 184 -6.75 2.27 -21.09
CA SER A 184 -7.57 1.13 -21.53
C SER A 184 -9.06 1.48 -21.68
N GLN A 185 -9.56 2.49 -20.94
CA GLN A 185 -10.95 2.97 -21.02
C GLN A 185 -11.12 3.99 -22.16
N SER A 186 -10.16 4.89 -22.33
CA SER A 186 -10.14 5.91 -23.39
C SER A 186 -10.19 5.27 -24.78
N PHE A 187 -9.50 4.15 -24.98
CA PHE A 187 -9.52 3.39 -26.23
C PHE A 187 -10.93 2.85 -26.57
N LYS A 188 -11.66 2.32 -25.58
CA LYS A 188 -13.03 1.81 -25.80
C LYS A 188 -14.03 2.92 -26.08
N PHE A 189 -13.90 4.08 -25.42
CA PHE A 189 -14.76 5.22 -25.68
C PHE A 189 -14.62 5.71 -27.13
N LYS A 190 -13.39 5.80 -27.65
CA LYS A 190 -13.13 6.16 -29.06
C LYS A 190 -13.71 5.14 -30.05
N LEU A 191 -13.51 3.84 -29.83
CA LEU A 191 -14.06 2.79 -30.70
C LEU A 191 -15.59 2.78 -30.73
N ARG A 192 -16.24 2.98 -29.59
CA ARG A 192 -17.71 3.04 -29.51
C ARG A 192 -18.26 4.25 -30.26
N LYS A 193 -17.61 5.42 -30.14
CA LYS A 193 -17.99 6.64 -30.88
C LYS A 193 -17.80 6.49 -32.40
N GLY A 194 -16.73 5.84 -32.84
CA GLY A 194 -16.47 5.58 -34.26
C GLY A 194 -17.48 4.64 -34.92
N LYS A 195 -17.98 3.62 -34.19
CA LYS A 195 -19.07 2.75 -34.70
C LYS A 195 -20.38 3.51 -34.89
N PHE A 196 -20.76 4.39 -33.95
CA PHE A 196 -21.99 5.19 -34.09
C PHE A 196 -21.94 6.24 -35.21
N GLN A 197 -20.75 6.64 -35.67
CA GLN A 197 -20.62 7.54 -36.83
C GLN A 197 -20.72 6.80 -38.16
N ASN A 198 -20.25 5.55 -38.24
CA ASN A 198 -20.29 4.76 -39.47
C ASN A 198 -21.66 4.09 -39.74
N GLU A 199 -22.54 3.98 -38.74
CA GLU A 199 -23.92 3.48 -38.91
C GLU A 199 -24.93 4.57 -39.33
N LYS A 200 -24.48 5.83 -39.48
CA LYS A 200 -25.31 6.98 -39.88
C LYS A 200 -25.09 7.43 -41.33
N ILE A 201 -24.47 6.60 -42.17
CA ILE A 201 -24.21 6.89 -43.60
C ILE A 201 -24.95 5.86 -44.44
#